data_AF-A0A9E3NPL1-F1
#
_entry.id   AF-A0A9E3NPL1-F1
#
_cell.length_a   1.000
_cell.length_b   1.000
_cell.length_c   1.000
_cell.angle_alpha   90.00
_cell.angle_beta   90.00
_cell.angle_gamma   90.00
#
_symmetry.space_group_name_H-M   'P 1'
#
loop_
_entity.id
_entity.type
_entity.pdbx_description
1 polymer ?
#
loop_
_entity_poly.entity_id
_entity_poly.type
_entity_poly.pdbx_seq_one_letter_code
_entity_poly.pdbx_strand_id
1 'polypeptide(L)'
;MGTLVTLIDIACGRPIPAEDSGRARRMQLIVIALLSSLLFAGAWGLAAGSRALAPALSNLYKVPMVVLMSCAFAAPAGLLAWRLSGTRVRGTDLALGFVGGVFGGTLVLAVVAPLLALYYHSSAWAGPVLGIGSIVLALVTGTIMFVRGVVRRLEPGTQKRTVLLPVGVTLGMQLLTLVQLASLASPILPERTVFSGGIDDIAQSAHRAAHEK
;
A
#
# COMPACT_ATOMS: atom_id res chain seq x y z
N MET A 1 -11.85 -1.43 23.77
CA MET A 1 -11.94 -1.98 22.38
C MET A 1 -10.57 -2.54 21.99
N GLY A 2 -10.51 -3.68 21.30
CA GLY A 2 -9.23 -4.27 20.88
C GLY A 2 -8.52 -3.41 19.84
N THR A 3 -7.19 -3.27 19.94
CA THR A 3 -6.37 -2.43 19.04
C THR A 3 -6.62 -2.69 17.56
N LEU A 4 -6.86 -3.95 17.17
CA LEU A 4 -7.13 -4.33 15.79
C LEU A 4 -8.45 -3.75 15.25
N VAL A 5 -9.49 -3.68 16.08
CA VAL A 5 -10.76 -3.05 15.72
C VAL A 5 -10.55 -1.56 15.45
N THR A 6 -9.77 -0.90 16.30
CA THR A 6 -9.40 0.51 16.11
C THR A 6 -8.63 0.72 14.80
N LEU A 7 -7.74 -0.20 14.40
CA LEU A 7 -7.05 -0.12 13.11
C LEU A 7 -7.99 -0.26 11.92
N ILE A 8 -8.95 -1.20 12.00
CA ILE A 8 -9.98 -1.37 10.97
C ILE A 8 -10.85 -0.11 10.88
N ASP A 9 -11.24 0.46 12.02
CA ASP A 9 -12.01 1.70 12.08
C ASP A 9 -11.25 2.87 11.44
N ILE A 10 -9.95 2.98 11.73
CA ILE A 10 -9.06 3.99 11.12
C ILE A 10 -8.97 3.81 9.60
N ALA A 11 -8.76 2.59 9.13
CA ALA A 11 -8.76 2.26 7.69
C ALA A 11 -10.14 2.52 7.05
N CYS A 12 -11.21 2.41 7.84
CA CYS A 12 -12.56 2.77 7.43
C CYS A 12 -12.83 4.29 7.42
N GLY A 13 -11.86 5.10 7.86
CA GLY A 13 -11.99 6.54 7.99
C GLY A 13 -12.97 6.96 9.09
N ARG A 14 -13.21 6.11 10.09
CA ARG A 14 -13.96 6.49 11.28
C ARG A 14 -13.10 7.41 12.16
N PRO A 15 -13.73 8.40 12.85
CA PRO A 15 -13.00 9.26 13.77
C PRO A 15 -12.44 8.44 14.93
N ILE A 16 -11.25 8.83 15.41
CA ILE A 16 -10.66 8.22 16.60
C ILE A 16 -11.49 8.69 17.81
N PRO A 17 -11.85 7.78 18.73
CA PRO A 17 -12.54 8.14 19.97
C PRO A 17 -11.82 9.29 20.69
N ALA A 18 -12.58 10.18 21.34
CA ALA A 18 -11.98 11.33 22.04
C ALA A 18 -10.97 10.91 23.11
N GLU A 19 -11.20 9.77 23.75
CA GLU A 19 -10.31 9.13 24.74
C GLU A 19 -8.93 8.76 24.15
N ASP A 20 -8.88 8.39 22.87
CA ASP A 20 -7.67 7.99 22.14
C ASP A 20 -7.03 9.16 21.37
N SER A 21 -7.48 10.39 21.58
CA SER A 21 -7.04 11.56 20.81
C SER A 21 -5.60 12.03 21.09
N GLY A 22 -4.95 11.45 22.11
CA GLY A 22 -3.59 11.78 22.52
C GLY A 22 -2.53 11.57 21.41
N ARG A 23 -1.53 12.46 21.37
CA ARG A 23 -0.43 12.38 20.38
C ARG A 23 0.33 11.05 20.44
N ALA A 24 0.61 10.57 21.65
CA ALA A 24 1.28 9.29 21.87
C ALA A 24 0.47 8.11 21.32
N ARG A 25 -0.84 8.09 21.57
CA ARG A 25 -1.74 7.04 21.07
C ARG A 25 -1.83 7.03 19.54
N ARG A 26 -1.92 8.21 18.91
CA ARG A 26 -1.87 8.33 17.44
C ARG A 26 -0.57 7.76 16.86
N MET A 27 0.58 8.08 17.46
CA MET A 27 1.86 7.53 17.01
C MET A 27 1.91 6.00 17.19
N GLN A 28 1.43 5.50 18.34
CA GLN A 28 1.31 4.07 18.58
C GLN A 28 0.45 3.39 17.51
N LEU A 29 -0.69 3.96 17.15
CA LEU A 29 -1.57 3.43 16.11
C LEU A 29 -0.90 3.40 14.73
N ILE A 30 -0.15 4.45 14.38
CA ILE A 30 0.65 4.51 13.15
C ILE A 30 1.67 3.35 13.13
N VAL A 31 2.42 3.18 14.22
CA VAL A 31 3.46 2.13 14.32
C VAL A 31 2.84 0.74 14.23
N ILE A 32 1.77 0.47 14.99
CA ILE A 32 1.11 -0.85 14.98
C ILE A 32 0.48 -1.14 13.61
N ALA A 33 -0.16 -0.16 12.98
CA ALA A 33 -0.72 -0.31 11.65
C ALA A 33 0.38 -0.65 10.63
N LEU A 34 1.52 0.03 10.68
CA LEU A 34 2.65 -0.25 9.79
C LEU A 34 3.23 -1.65 10.04
N LEU A 35 3.51 -2.01 11.30
CA LEU A 35 4.01 -3.35 11.65
C LEU A 35 3.05 -4.47 11.22
N SER A 36 1.74 -4.27 11.43
CA SER A 36 0.72 -5.22 10.97
C SER A 36 0.72 -5.33 9.44
N SER A 37 0.89 -4.22 8.74
CA SER A 37 0.99 -4.19 7.28
C SER A 37 2.17 -5.00 6.77
N LEU A 38 3.34 -4.88 7.43
CA LEU A 38 4.54 -5.63 7.09
C LEU A 38 4.34 -7.14 7.30
N LEU A 39 3.69 -7.53 8.40
CA LEU A 39 3.35 -8.93 8.67
C LEU A 39 2.42 -9.50 7.59
N PHE A 40 1.38 -8.77 7.21
CA PHE A 40 0.45 -9.18 6.16
C PHE A 40 1.11 -9.26 4.78
N ALA A 41 1.96 -8.29 4.45
CA ALA A 41 2.76 -8.31 3.22
C ALA A 41 3.70 -9.54 3.18
N GLY A 42 4.31 -9.90 4.31
CA GLY A 42 5.18 -11.06 4.42
C GLY A 42 4.42 -12.38 4.28
N ALA A 43 3.23 -12.48 4.89
CA ALA A 43 2.35 -13.64 4.75
C ALA A 43 1.92 -13.86 3.29
N TRP A 44 1.60 -12.78 2.57
CA TRP A 44 1.32 -12.86 1.14
C TRP A 44 2.57 -13.22 0.31
N GLY A 45 3.73 -12.67 0.64
CA GLY A 45 5.00 -12.99 -0.02
C GLY A 45 5.36 -14.48 0.10
N LEU A 46 5.18 -15.05 1.30
CA LEU A 46 5.32 -16.49 1.53
C LEU A 46 4.38 -17.32 0.65
N ALA A 47 3.11 -16.92 0.57
CA ALA A 47 2.14 -17.61 -0.25
C ALA A 47 2.48 -17.55 -1.75
N ALA A 48 2.91 -16.39 -2.25
CA ALA A 48 3.33 -16.20 -3.63
C ALA A 48 4.56 -17.04 -3.99
N GLY A 49 5.48 -17.26 -3.04
CA GLY A 49 6.67 -18.09 -3.22
C GLY A 49 6.47 -19.57 -2.88
N SER A 50 5.27 -20.00 -2.49
CA SER A 50 5.02 -21.29 -1.82
C SER A 50 5.40 -22.54 -2.62
N ARG A 51 5.58 -22.43 -3.94
CA ARG A 51 5.99 -23.54 -4.81
C ARG A 51 7.39 -24.08 -4.50
N ALA A 52 8.26 -23.28 -3.89
CA ALA A 52 9.58 -23.71 -3.42
C ALA A 52 10.02 -22.94 -2.17
N LEU A 53 10.73 -23.60 -1.26
CA LEU A 53 11.12 -23.01 0.03
C LEU A 53 12.03 -21.77 -0.13
N ALA A 54 12.97 -21.82 -1.08
CA ALA A 54 13.90 -20.73 -1.32
C ALA A 54 13.20 -19.41 -1.76
N PRO A 55 12.34 -19.38 -2.79
CA PRO A 55 11.60 -18.16 -3.15
C PRO A 55 10.59 -17.74 -2.08
N ALA A 56 9.96 -18.67 -1.35
CA ALA A 56 9.09 -18.33 -0.22
C ALA A 56 9.84 -17.54 0.87
N LEU A 57 11.00 -18.02 1.31
CA LEU A 57 11.83 -17.34 2.32
C LEU A 57 12.37 -16.01 1.80
N SER A 58 12.77 -15.95 0.52
CA SER A 58 13.17 -14.69 -0.14
C SER A 58 12.03 -13.65 -0.11
N ASN A 59 10.82 -14.06 -0.46
CA ASN A 59 9.67 -13.16 -0.53
C ASN A 59 9.18 -12.71 0.85
N LEU A 60 9.35 -13.54 1.89
CA LEU A 60 9.00 -13.20 3.26
C LEU A 60 9.63 -11.88 3.73
N TYR A 61 10.87 -11.58 3.33
CA TYR A 61 11.52 -10.31 3.69
C TYR A 61 11.47 -9.27 2.56
N LYS A 62 11.55 -9.68 1.28
CA LYS A 62 11.53 -8.73 0.15
C LYS A 62 10.23 -7.95 0.07
N VAL A 63 9.08 -8.61 0.20
CA VAL A 63 7.79 -7.93 0.02
C VAL A 63 7.54 -6.90 1.13
N PRO A 64 7.71 -7.20 2.44
CA PRO A 64 7.64 -6.19 3.49
C PRO A 64 8.68 -5.07 3.30
N MET A 65 9.90 -5.40 2.86
CA MET A 65 10.92 -4.38 2.60
C MET A 65 10.49 -3.39 1.51
N VAL A 66 9.92 -3.86 0.40
CA VAL A 66 9.38 -3.01 -0.68
C VAL A 66 8.25 -2.12 -0.15
N VAL A 67 7.34 -2.66 0.66
CA VAL A 67 6.26 -1.88 1.28
C VAL A 67 6.81 -0.83 2.23
N LEU A 68 7.75 -1.20 3.10
CA LEU A 68 8.36 -0.28 4.07
C LEU A 68 9.11 0.85 3.37
N MET A 69 9.96 0.52 2.39
CA MET A 69 10.76 1.49 1.67
C MET A 69 9.90 2.42 0.82
N SER A 70 8.87 1.92 0.13
CA SER A 70 7.93 2.78 -0.60
C SER A 70 7.20 3.76 0.32
N CYS A 71 6.82 3.33 1.53
CA CYS A 71 6.26 4.22 2.54
C CYS A 71 7.28 5.29 3.00
N ALA A 72 8.52 4.88 3.26
CA ALA A 72 9.59 5.77 3.69
C ALA A 72 9.91 6.85 2.65
N PHE A 73 9.89 6.52 1.35
CA PHE A 73 10.11 7.48 0.26
C PHE A 73 8.88 8.35 -0.03
N ALA A 74 7.66 7.84 0.16
CA ALA A 74 6.44 8.63 -0.04
C ALA A 74 6.19 9.67 1.07
N ALA A 75 6.60 9.38 2.30
CA ALA A 75 6.30 10.23 3.46
C ALA A 75 6.87 11.66 3.35
N PRO A 76 8.15 11.89 2.98
CA PRO A 76 8.68 13.23 2.80
C PRO A 76 7.96 14.03 1.70
N ALA A 77 7.64 13.39 0.57
CA ALA A 77 6.91 14.02 -0.53
C ALA A 77 5.50 14.43 -0.09
N GLY A 78 4.79 13.56 0.64
CA GLY A 78 3.49 13.87 1.22
C GLY A 78 3.52 15.00 2.24
N LEU A 79 4.54 15.02 3.11
CA LEU A 79 4.74 16.07 4.11
C LEU A 79 5.04 17.43 3.45
N LEU A 80 5.88 17.44 2.42
CA LEU A 80 6.20 18.63 1.66
C LEU A 80 4.97 19.17 0.93
N ALA A 81 4.24 18.30 0.21
CA ALA A 81 3.00 18.68 -0.47
C ALA A 81 1.94 19.20 0.52
N TRP A 82 1.87 18.61 1.71
CA TRP A 82 0.99 19.08 2.78
C TRP A 82 1.36 20.49 3.23
N ARG A 83 2.65 20.75 3.48
CA ARG A 83 3.15 22.09 3.85
C ARG A 83 2.87 23.13 2.76
N LEU A 84 3.12 22.79 1.50
CA LEU A 84 2.91 23.69 0.36
C LEU A 84 1.43 23.95 0.05
N SER A 85 0.55 23.00 0.38
CA SER A 85 -0.90 23.15 0.13
C SER A 85 -1.59 24.19 1.02
N GLY A 86 -0.95 24.66 2.10
CA GLY A 86 -1.56 25.60 3.05
C GLY A 86 -2.81 25.07 3.76
N THR A 87 -3.03 23.75 3.75
CA THR A 87 -4.21 23.13 4.36
C THR A 87 -4.19 23.22 5.88
N ARG A 88 -5.36 23.38 6.51
CA ARG A 88 -5.54 23.35 7.97
C ARG A 88 -5.58 21.94 8.56
N VAL A 89 -5.58 20.90 7.71
CA VAL A 89 -5.59 19.50 8.16
C VAL A 89 -4.31 19.20 8.95
N ARG A 90 -4.45 18.50 10.08
CA ARG A 90 -3.30 18.07 10.88
C ARG A 90 -2.49 17.02 10.11
N GLY A 91 -1.18 17.19 10.01
CA GLY A 91 -0.30 16.21 9.34
C GLY A 91 -0.39 14.79 9.93
N THR A 92 -0.72 14.65 11.22
CA THR A 92 -0.97 13.33 11.83
C THR A 92 -2.20 12.63 11.28
N ASP A 93 -3.23 13.36 10.85
CA ASP A 93 -4.41 12.79 10.22
C ASP A 93 -4.13 12.32 8.78
N LEU A 94 -3.25 13.04 8.07
CA LEU A 94 -2.71 12.57 6.79
C LEU A 94 -1.89 11.28 6.97
N ALA A 95 -0.99 11.24 7.95
CA ALA A 95 -0.18 10.06 8.25
C ALA A 95 -1.04 8.85 8.68
N LEU A 96 -2.05 9.06 9.53
CA LEU A 96 -2.99 8.01 9.92
C LEU A 96 -3.83 7.50 8.74
N GLY A 97 -4.28 8.40 7.86
CA GLY A 97 -4.94 8.00 6.62
C GLY A 97 -4.03 7.18 5.73
N PHE A 98 -2.78 7.62 5.57
CA PHE A 98 -1.78 6.96 4.73
C PHE A 98 -1.48 5.54 5.21
N VAL A 99 -1.11 5.39 6.48
CA VAL A 99 -0.82 4.06 7.04
C VAL A 99 -2.10 3.23 7.15
N GLY A 100 -3.27 3.83 7.37
CA GLY A 100 -4.56 3.14 7.29
C GLY A 100 -4.84 2.56 5.89
N GLY A 101 -4.46 3.26 4.82
CA GLY A 101 -4.51 2.76 3.45
C GLY A 101 -3.53 1.61 3.20
N VAL A 102 -2.28 1.75 3.66
CA VAL A 102 -1.26 0.68 3.57
C VAL A 102 -1.70 -0.58 4.30
N PHE A 103 -2.23 -0.42 5.51
CA PHE A 103 -2.83 -1.49 6.31
C PHE A 103 -4.00 -2.15 5.59
N GLY A 104 -4.92 -1.36 5.04
CA GLY A 104 -6.05 -1.88 4.28
C GLY A 104 -5.64 -2.70 3.05
N GLY A 105 -4.70 -2.19 2.27
CA GLY A 105 -4.19 -2.89 1.08
C GLY A 105 -3.46 -4.19 1.43
N THR A 106 -2.56 -4.15 2.42
CA THR A 106 -1.84 -5.36 2.85
C THR A 106 -2.74 -6.38 3.54
N LEU A 107 -3.79 -5.95 4.25
CA LEU A 107 -4.82 -6.85 4.79
C LEU A 107 -5.54 -7.60 3.67
N VAL A 108 -5.87 -6.94 2.56
CA VAL A 108 -6.43 -7.63 1.37
C VAL A 108 -5.47 -8.68 0.84
N LEU A 109 -4.17 -8.37 0.75
CA LEU A 109 -3.15 -9.35 0.38
C LEU A 109 -3.15 -10.55 1.32
N ALA A 110 -3.16 -10.33 2.64
CA ALA A 110 -3.20 -11.41 3.62
C ALA A 110 -4.46 -12.28 3.49
N VAL A 111 -5.63 -11.69 3.22
CA VAL A 111 -6.88 -12.44 3.01
C VAL A 111 -6.81 -13.30 1.74
N VAL A 112 -6.15 -12.82 0.68
CA VAL A 112 -6.00 -13.58 -0.58
C VAL A 112 -4.85 -14.59 -0.52
N ALA A 113 -3.93 -14.47 0.44
CA ALA A 113 -2.74 -15.32 0.54
C ALA A 113 -3.03 -16.84 0.57
N PRO A 114 -4.03 -17.37 1.32
CA PRO A 114 -4.33 -18.80 1.30
C PRO A 114 -4.81 -19.29 -0.07
N LEU A 115 -5.64 -18.49 -0.76
CA LEU A 115 -6.08 -18.80 -2.12
C LEU A 115 -4.90 -18.83 -3.08
N LEU A 116 -4.00 -17.84 -2.98
CA LEU A 116 -2.80 -17.76 -3.79
C LEU A 116 -1.92 -19.01 -3.60
N ALA A 117 -1.69 -19.43 -2.36
CA ALA A 117 -0.89 -20.63 -2.04
C ALA A 117 -1.52 -21.91 -2.63
N LEU A 118 -2.85 -22.07 -2.54
CA LEU A 118 -3.56 -23.21 -3.12
C LEU A 118 -3.44 -23.23 -4.64
N TYR A 119 -3.61 -22.09 -5.30
CA TYR A 119 -3.53 -22.02 -6.76
C TYR A 119 -2.11 -22.16 -7.30
N TYR A 120 -1.08 -21.72 -6.57
CA TYR A 120 0.31 -21.99 -6.95
C TYR A 120 0.69 -23.47 -6.89
N HIS A 121 -0.01 -24.27 -6.08
CA HIS A 121 0.16 -25.72 -6.04
C HIS A 121 -0.71 -26.47 -7.04
N SER A 122 -1.90 -25.94 -7.35
CA SER A 122 -2.87 -26.65 -8.20
C SER A 122 -2.85 -26.24 -9.69
N SER A 123 -2.38 -25.04 -10.04
CA SER A 123 -2.42 -24.55 -11.42
C SER A 123 -1.25 -23.63 -11.76
N ALA A 124 -0.53 -23.97 -12.83
CA ALA A 124 0.60 -23.18 -13.32
C ALA A 124 0.19 -21.81 -13.88
N TRP A 125 -1.07 -21.64 -14.32
CA TRP A 125 -1.54 -20.38 -14.93
C TRP A 125 -2.36 -19.52 -13.96
N ALA A 126 -3.13 -20.13 -13.06
CA ALA A 126 -3.99 -19.36 -12.14
C ALA A 126 -3.18 -18.65 -11.05
N GLY A 127 -2.07 -19.24 -10.56
CA GLY A 127 -1.22 -18.65 -9.53
C GLY A 127 -0.74 -17.23 -9.89
N PRO A 128 -0.08 -17.05 -11.05
CA PRO A 128 0.43 -15.73 -11.47
C PRO A 128 -0.67 -14.68 -11.67
N VAL A 129 -1.80 -15.08 -12.30
CA VAL A 129 -2.95 -14.18 -12.52
C VAL A 129 -3.54 -13.71 -11.20
N LEU A 130 -3.70 -14.62 -10.23
CA LEU A 130 -4.16 -14.27 -8.89
C LEU A 130 -3.14 -13.41 -8.13
N GLY A 131 -1.84 -13.67 -8.31
CA GLY A 131 -0.78 -12.85 -7.74
C GLY A 131 -0.89 -11.40 -8.18
N ILE A 132 -0.89 -11.15 -9.50
CA ILE A 132 -1.03 -9.81 -10.07
C ILE A 132 -2.38 -9.19 -9.70
N GLY A 133 -3.47 -9.95 -9.83
CA GLY A 133 -4.82 -9.49 -9.49
C GLY A 133 -4.95 -9.05 -8.03
N SER A 134 -4.34 -9.79 -7.11
CA SER A 134 -4.35 -9.45 -5.67
C SER A 134 -3.57 -8.18 -5.37
N ILE A 135 -2.43 -7.95 -6.05
CA ILE A 135 -1.67 -6.69 -5.93
C ILE A 135 -2.54 -5.52 -6.41
N VAL A 136 -3.17 -5.63 -7.58
CA VAL A 136 -4.03 -4.57 -8.11
C VAL A 136 -5.20 -4.29 -7.17
N LEU A 137 -5.86 -5.33 -6.68
CA LEU A 137 -6.97 -5.21 -5.73
C LEU A 137 -6.53 -4.53 -4.42
N ALA A 138 -5.36 -4.89 -3.90
CA ALA A 138 -4.77 -4.29 -2.71
C ALA A 138 -4.43 -2.81 -2.92
N LEU A 139 -3.85 -2.44 -4.07
CA LEU A 139 -3.54 -1.05 -4.41
C LEU A 139 -4.80 -0.20 -4.52
N VAL A 140 -5.84 -0.70 -5.20
CA VAL A 140 -7.14 -0.03 -5.32
C VAL A 140 -7.77 0.16 -3.95
N THR A 141 -7.82 -0.91 -3.14
CA THR A 141 -8.44 -0.87 -1.81
C THR A 141 -7.68 0.08 -0.88
N GLY A 142 -6.36 0.00 -0.83
CA GLY A 142 -5.52 0.88 -0.03
C GLY A 142 -5.65 2.35 -0.44
N THR A 143 -5.73 2.62 -1.74
CA THR A 143 -5.98 3.97 -2.28
C THR A 143 -7.32 4.51 -1.84
N ILE A 144 -8.40 3.73 -2.00
CA ILE A 144 -9.75 4.12 -1.56
C ILE A 144 -9.77 4.38 -0.05
N MET A 145 -9.14 3.52 0.75
CA MET A 145 -9.08 3.67 2.20
C MET A 145 -8.28 4.91 2.62
N PHE A 146 -7.15 5.20 1.96
CA PHE A 146 -6.38 6.42 2.23
C PHE A 146 -7.18 7.67 1.92
N VAL A 147 -7.71 7.78 0.69
CA VAL A 147 -8.50 8.93 0.25
C VAL A 147 -9.71 9.13 1.18
N ARG A 148 -10.45 8.05 1.47
CA ARG A 148 -11.60 8.09 2.37
C ARG A 148 -11.19 8.49 3.79
N GLY A 149 -10.08 7.94 4.30
CA GLY A 149 -9.54 8.21 5.63
C GLY A 149 -9.18 9.68 5.82
N VAL A 150 -8.61 10.33 4.80
CA VAL A 150 -8.28 11.75 4.83
C VAL A 150 -9.53 12.63 4.65
N VAL A 151 -10.39 12.32 3.67
CA VAL A 151 -11.58 13.13 3.35
C VAL A 151 -12.59 13.14 4.49
N ARG A 152 -12.75 12.02 5.22
CA ARG A 152 -13.67 11.94 6.37
C ARG A 152 -13.18 12.70 7.61
N ARG A 153 -11.91 13.10 7.65
CA ARG A 153 -11.30 13.85 8.77
C ARG A 153 -11.24 15.36 8.51
N LEU A 154 -11.82 15.82 7.42
CA LEU A 154 -11.88 17.24 7.10
C LEU A 154 -12.85 17.96 8.03
N GLU A 155 -12.40 19.09 8.59
CA GLU A 155 -13.28 19.98 9.33
C GLU A 155 -14.34 20.57 8.37
N PRO A 156 -15.60 20.75 8.85
CA PRO A 156 -16.64 21.43 8.08
C PRO A 156 -16.15 22.79 7.58
N GLY A 157 -16.25 23.03 6.26
CA GLY A 157 -15.77 24.26 5.63
C GLY A 157 -14.38 24.16 4.96
N THR A 158 -13.65 23.05 5.13
CA THR A 158 -12.39 22.83 4.40
C THR A 158 -12.66 22.46 2.94
N GLN A 159 -12.02 23.16 1.99
CA GLN A 159 -12.11 22.81 0.58
C GLN A 159 -11.41 21.48 0.28
N LYS A 160 -12.16 20.50 -0.24
CA LYS A 160 -11.63 19.15 -0.56
C LYS A 160 -10.44 19.18 -1.53
N ARG A 161 -10.46 20.10 -2.51
CA ARG A 161 -9.41 20.22 -3.55
C ARG A 161 -8.03 20.46 -2.95
N THR A 162 -7.92 21.29 -1.93
CA THR A 162 -6.64 21.61 -1.26
C THR A 162 -6.02 20.38 -0.60
N VAL A 163 -6.83 19.42 -0.16
CA VAL A 163 -6.36 18.19 0.51
C VAL A 163 -6.11 17.06 -0.47
N LEU A 164 -6.75 17.08 -1.64
CA LEU A 164 -6.47 16.11 -2.70
C LEU A 164 -5.06 16.24 -3.27
N LEU A 165 -4.46 17.43 -3.24
CA LEU A 165 -3.08 17.65 -3.68
C LEU A 165 -2.06 16.81 -2.88
N PRO A 166 -1.94 16.95 -1.54
CA PRO A 166 -0.99 16.14 -0.77
C PRO A 166 -1.31 14.64 -0.83
N VAL A 167 -2.59 14.26 -0.89
CA VAL A 167 -3.00 12.86 -1.06
C VAL A 167 -2.50 12.31 -2.41
N GLY A 168 -2.71 13.06 -3.49
CA GLY A 168 -2.27 12.70 -4.83
C GLY A 168 -0.76 12.58 -4.94
N VAL A 169 -0.01 13.53 -4.38
CA VAL A 169 1.47 13.49 -4.37
C VAL A 169 1.97 12.28 -3.57
N THR A 170 1.40 12.03 -2.40
CA THR A 170 1.79 10.88 -1.55
C THR A 170 1.52 9.55 -2.28
N LEU A 171 0.34 9.39 -2.87
CA LEU A 171 -0.03 8.19 -3.64
C LEU A 171 0.86 8.02 -4.87
N GLY A 172 1.05 9.08 -5.64
CA GLY A 172 1.91 9.05 -6.82
C GLY A 172 3.32 8.61 -6.48
N MET A 173 3.93 9.22 -5.45
CA MET A 173 5.26 8.86 -5.00
C MET A 173 5.32 7.41 -4.48
N GLN A 174 4.31 6.97 -3.72
CA GLN A 174 4.24 5.60 -3.22
C GLN A 174 4.14 4.59 -4.37
N LEU A 175 3.29 4.84 -5.37
CA LEU A 175 3.11 3.92 -6.50
C LEU A 175 4.36 3.85 -7.36
N LEU A 176 4.99 4.99 -7.66
CA LEU A 176 6.24 5.03 -8.43
C LEU A 176 7.36 4.28 -7.70
N THR A 177 7.53 4.53 -6.41
CA THR A 177 8.56 3.84 -5.60
C THR A 177 8.26 2.36 -5.46
N LEU A 178 6.99 1.97 -5.32
CA LEU A 178 6.60 0.55 -5.25
C LEU A 178 6.93 -0.17 -6.55
N VAL A 179 6.62 0.42 -7.72
CA VAL A 179 6.97 -0.15 -9.03
C VAL A 179 8.48 -0.27 -9.19
N GLN A 180 9.24 0.77 -8.83
CA GLN A 180 10.70 0.77 -8.95
C GLN A 180 11.37 -0.23 -7.99
N LEU A 181 10.89 -0.33 -6.75
CA LEU A 181 11.44 -1.26 -5.78
C LEU A 181 11.05 -2.71 -6.11
N ALA A 182 9.85 -2.93 -6.66
CA ALA A 182 9.41 -4.25 -7.11
C ALA A 182 10.27 -4.76 -8.28
N SER A 183 10.70 -3.89 -9.20
CA SER A 183 11.60 -4.30 -10.29
C SER A 183 13.00 -4.66 -9.78
N LEU A 184 13.53 -3.90 -8.81
CA LEU A 184 14.82 -4.19 -8.18
C LEU A 184 14.80 -5.47 -7.32
N ALA A 185 13.67 -5.78 -6.70
CA ALA A 185 13.51 -6.99 -5.89
C ALA A 185 13.24 -8.27 -6.71
N SER A 186 13.07 -8.14 -8.04
CA SER A 186 12.75 -9.23 -8.96
C SER A 186 13.77 -10.38 -8.91
N PRO A 187 13.33 -11.66 -8.97
CA PRO A 187 11.93 -12.08 -9.09
C PRO A 187 11.24 -12.18 -7.72
N ILE A 188 10.10 -11.52 -7.57
CA ILE A 188 9.13 -11.76 -6.47
C ILE A 188 8.17 -12.88 -6.90
N LEU A 189 7.72 -12.85 -8.15
CA LEU A 189 6.99 -13.94 -8.77
C LEU A 189 8.00 -14.75 -9.60
N PRO A 190 7.89 -16.10 -9.62
CA PRO A 190 8.79 -16.93 -10.42
C PRO A 190 8.66 -16.67 -11.93
N GLU A 191 7.54 -16.10 -12.37
CA GLU A 191 7.28 -15.74 -13.75
C GLU A 191 7.77 -14.33 -14.11
N ARG A 192 8.16 -14.12 -15.39
CA ARG A 192 8.42 -12.76 -15.91
C ARG A 192 7.11 -11.99 -15.94
N THR A 193 7.03 -10.93 -15.15
CA THR A 193 5.87 -10.03 -15.13
C THR A 193 6.21 -8.67 -15.73
N VAL A 194 5.18 -7.88 -16.04
CA VAL A 194 5.32 -6.48 -16.52
C VAL A 194 6.11 -5.58 -15.55
N PHE A 195 6.29 -5.99 -14.30
CA PHE A 195 7.09 -5.28 -13.30
C PHE A 195 8.59 -5.58 -13.40
N SER A 196 9.01 -6.53 -14.24
CA SER A 196 10.42 -6.96 -14.33
C SER A 196 11.33 -5.88 -14.90
N GLY A 197 10.79 -4.93 -15.68
CA GLY A 197 11.55 -3.86 -16.33
C GLY A 197 11.53 -2.50 -15.61
N GLY A 198 10.78 -2.35 -14.52
CA GLY A 198 10.66 -1.07 -13.80
C GLY A 198 9.88 0.00 -14.54
N ILE A 199 10.07 1.27 -14.15
CA ILE A 199 9.34 2.42 -14.72
C ILE A 199 9.71 2.65 -16.19
N ASP A 200 10.98 2.43 -16.55
CA ASP A 200 11.49 2.68 -17.91
C ASP A 200 10.81 1.77 -18.95
N ASP A 201 10.53 0.52 -18.59
CA ASP A 201 9.87 -0.44 -19.49
C ASP A 201 8.38 -0.11 -19.67
N ILE A 202 7.71 0.40 -18.64
CA ILE A 202 6.33 0.90 -18.73
C ILE A 202 6.25 2.13 -19.64
N ALA A 203 7.19 3.05 -19.51
CA ALA A 203 7.26 4.24 -20.37
C ALA A 203 7.50 3.86 -21.85
N GLN A 204 8.40 2.92 -22.11
CA GLN A 204 8.67 2.44 -23.47
C GLN A 204 7.49 1.68 -24.09
N SER A 205 6.79 0.85 -23.31
CA SER A 205 5.62 0.12 -23.80
C SER A 205 4.43 1.05 -24.11
N ALA A 206 4.21 2.08 -23.27
CA ALA A 206 3.24 3.13 -23.56
C ALA A 206 3.59 3.90 -24.86
N HIS A 207 4.87 4.16 -25.09
CA HIS A 207 5.33 4.84 -26.31
C HIS A 207 5.13 4.00 -27.57
N ARG A 208 5.39 2.67 -27.52
CA ARG A 208 5.13 1.76 -28.65
C ARG A 208 3.65 1.67 -29.00
N ALA A 209 2.78 1.55 -28.00
CA ALA A 209 1.33 1.50 -28.20
C ALA A 209 0.75 2.78 -28.83
N ALA A 210 1.45 3.92 -28.70
CA ALA A 210 1.06 5.18 -29.34
C ALA A 210 1.49 5.30 -30.82
N HIS A 211 2.47 4.50 -31.27
CA HIS A 211 2.97 4.49 -32.65
C HIS A 211 2.38 3.38 -33.53
N GLU A 212 1.70 2.40 -32.93
CA GLU A 212 0.96 1.33 -33.64
C GLU A 212 -0.48 1.73 -34.02
N LYS A 213 -0.88 2.99 -33.82
CA LYS A 213 -2.15 3.55 -34.29
C LYS A 213 -1.93 4.53 -35.42
#